data_AF-A0A3P7KC43-F1
#
_entry.id   AF-A0A3P7KC43-F1
#
_cell.length_a   1.000
_cell.length_b   1.000
_cell.length_c   1.000
_cell.angle_alpha   90.00
_cell.angle_beta   90.00
_cell.angle_gamma   90.00
#
_symmetry.space_group_name_H-M   'P 1'
#
loop_
_entity.id
_entity.type
_entity.pdbx_description
1 polymer ?
#
loop_
_entity_poly.entity_id
_entity_poly.type
_entity_poly.pdbx_seq_one_letter_code
_entity_poly.pdbx_strand_id
1 'polypeptide(L)'
;MKQRPRAFQFNDRYLIDIHEHVYSCQFGTFIGNCEKDRKDLHIEKRTKSLWTYLDHRQDDYLNPFYEVSAYQCKGNRFWLE
;
A
#
# COMPACT_ATOMS: atom_id res chain seq x y z
N MET A 1 -3.31 2.16 13.35
CA MET A 1 -4.39 1.18 13.50
C MET A 1 -5.05 1.13 14.89
N LYS A 2 -4.43 1.69 15.94
CA LYS A 2 -4.92 1.64 17.33
C LYS A 2 -6.36 2.12 17.56
N GLN A 3 -6.77 3.23 16.93
CA GLN A 3 -8.13 3.79 17.14
C GLN A 3 -9.23 3.05 16.38
N ARG A 4 -8.88 2.41 15.25
CA ARG A 4 -9.84 1.67 14.40
C ARG A 4 -9.21 0.35 13.94
N PRO A 5 -9.19 -0.68 14.80
CA PRO A 5 -8.46 -1.93 14.54
C PRO A 5 -8.96 -2.72 13.32
N ARG A 6 -10.23 -2.55 12.94
CA ARG A 6 -10.88 -3.30 11.85
C ARG A 6 -10.94 -2.55 10.52
N ALA A 7 -10.44 -1.31 10.47
CA ALA A 7 -10.62 -0.42 9.33
C ALA A 7 -9.64 -0.63 8.18
N PHE A 8 -8.49 -1.23 8.46
CA PHE A 8 -7.39 -1.34 7.51
C PHE A 8 -7.16 -2.81 7.19
N GLN A 9 -6.99 -3.10 5.90
CA GLN A 9 -6.68 -4.44 5.40
C GLN A 9 -5.26 -4.87 5.76
N PHE A 10 -4.32 -3.92 5.73
CA PHE A 10 -2.94 -4.18 6.10
C PHE A 10 -2.74 -4.05 7.62
N ASN A 11 -1.68 -4.65 8.15
CA ASN A 11 -1.29 -4.59 9.56
C ASN A 11 -0.15 -3.57 9.81
N ASP A 12 0.26 -3.38 11.08
CA ASP A 12 1.30 -2.40 11.41
C ASP A 12 2.67 -2.77 10.82
N ARG A 13 2.95 -4.07 10.58
CA ARG A 13 4.21 -4.54 9.96
C ARG A 13 4.36 -4.00 8.54
N TYR A 14 3.27 -3.95 7.76
CA TYR A 14 3.27 -3.36 6.43
C TYR A 14 3.80 -1.92 6.42
N LEU A 15 3.39 -1.11 7.40
CA LEU A 15 3.83 0.28 7.52
C LEU A 15 5.28 0.40 7.96
N ILE A 16 5.74 -0.47 8.87
CA ILE A 16 7.14 -0.53 9.32
C ILE A 16 8.04 -0.88 8.14
N ASP A 17 7.67 -1.89 7.34
CA ASP A 17 8.48 -2.33 6.21
C ASP A 17 8.50 -1.29 5.10
N ILE A 18 7.39 -0.59 4.82
CA ILE A 18 7.40 0.55 3.90
C ILE A 18 8.38 1.62 4.40
N HIS A 19 8.31 1.99 5.68
CA HIS A 19 9.18 3.02 6.26
C HIS A 19 10.66 2.63 6.15
N GLU A 20 11.02 1.38 6.40
CA GLU A 20 12.40 0.90 6.24
C GLU A 20 12.88 1.02 4.79
N HIS A 21 12.03 0.65 3.82
CA HIS A 21 12.37 0.68 2.40
C HIS A 21 12.34 2.07 1.75
N VAL A 22 11.79 3.07 2.43
CA VAL A 22 11.97 4.48 2.05
C VAL A 22 13.44 4.90 2.17
N TYR A 23 14.16 4.39 3.19
CA TYR A 23 15.55 4.75 3.45
C TYR A 23 16.57 3.74 2.92
N SER A 24 16.19 2.47 2.75
CA SER A 24 17.13 1.44 2.29
C SER A 24 17.59 1.63 0.85
N CYS A 25 16.83 2.38 0.03
CA CYS A 25 17.07 2.57 -1.41
C CYS A 25 17.16 1.25 -2.21
N GLN A 26 16.67 0.14 -1.66
CA GLN A 26 16.71 -1.17 -2.30
C GLN A 26 15.76 -1.27 -3.51
N PHE A 27 14.69 -0.48 -3.48
CA PHE A 27 13.68 -0.40 -4.54
C PHE A 27 13.61 1.02 -5.12
N GLY A 28 13.21 1.13 -6.38
CA GLY A 28 13.03 2.43 -7.03
C GLY A 28 11.75 3.16 -6.64
N THR A 29 10.90 2.55 -5.81
CA THR A 29 9.56 3.06 -5.49
C THR A 29 9.58 4.47 -4.92
N PHE A 30 10.58 4.83 -4.11
CA PHE A 30 10.70 6.14 -3.47
C PHE A 30 11.88 6.98 -3.97
N ILE A 31 12.50 6.60 -5.09
CA ILE A 31 13.64 7.35 -5.67
C ILE A 31 13.11 8.51 -6.53
N GLY A 32 13.74 9.67 -6.40
CA GLY A 32 13.45 10.90 -7.15
C GLY A 32 12.47 11.83 -6.43
N ASN A 33 12.44 13.10 -6.83
CA ASN A 33 11.58 14.12 -6.19
C ASN A 33 10.26 14.33 -6.94
N CYS A 34 10.22 13.95 -8.21
CA CYS A 34 9.03 14.06 -9.05
C CYS A 34 8.99 12.96 -10.12
N GLU A 35 7.86 12.85 -10.83
CA GLU A 35 7.69 11.86 -11.90
C GLU A 35 8.65 12.10 -13.08
N LYS A 36 8.98 13.38 -13.37
CA LYS A 36 9.95 13.71 -14.42
C LYS A 36 11.34 13.13 -14.10
N ASP A 37 11.85 13.38 -12.90
CA ASP A 37 13.16 12.83 -12.47
C ASP A 37 13.19 11.31 -12.59
N ARG A 38 12.08 10.64 -12.25
CA ARG A 38 11.97 9.17 -12.35
C ARG A 38 12.06 8.67 -13.79
N LYS A 39 11.47 9.41 -14.74
CA LYS A 39 11.55 9.11 -16.18
C LYS A 39 12.97 9.33 -16.70
N ASP A 40 13.58 10.45 -16.33
CA ASP A 40 14.94 10.83 -16.75
C ASP A 40 15.99 9.84 -16.21
N LEU A 41 15.82 9.36 -14.97
CA LEU A 41 16.67 8.33 -14.36
C LEU A 41 16.37 6.90 -14.83
N HIS A 42 15.29 6.70 -15.60
CA HIS A 42 14.80 5.40 -16.07
C HIS A 42 14.57 4.39 -14.93
N ILE A 43 14.01 4.85 -13.81
CA ILE A 43 13.84 4.06 -12.57
C ILE A 43 13.08 2.75 -12.83
N GLU A 44 12.00 2.80 -13.60
CA GLU A 44 11.15 1.64 -13.90
C GLU A 44 11.89 0.51 -14.62
N LYS A 45 12.89 0.84 -15.44
CA LYS A 45 13.68 -0.16 -16.19
C LYS A 45 14.86 -0.67 -15.38
N ARG A 46 15.41 0.16 -14.48
CA ARG A 46 16.66 -0.11 -13.75
C ARG A 46 16.45 -0.74 -12.39
N THR A 47 15.26 -0.60 -11.81
CA THR A 47 14.98 -1.01 -10.44
C THR A 47 13.69 -1.81 -10.34
N LYS A 48 13.54 -2.57 -9.26
CA LYS A 48 12.28 -3.26 -8.96
C LYS A 48 11.37 -2.38 -8.13
N SER A 49 10.07 -2.64 -8.23
CA SER A 49 9.04 -2.00 -7.40
C SER A 49 8.95 -2.70 -6.04
N LEU A 50 8.96 -1.92 -4.96
CA LEU A 50 8.66 -2.39 -3.60
C LEU A 50 7.30 -3.07 -3.54
N TRP A 51 6.31 -2.58 -4.29
CA TRP A 51 4.95 -3.14 -4.27
C TRP A 51 4.95 -4.59 -4.73
N THR A 52 5.71 -4.92 -5.77
CA THR A 52 5.87 -6.31 -6.22
C THR A 52 6.45 -7.17 -5.10
N TYR A 53 7.45 -6.68 -4.37
CA TYR A 53 8.04 -7.42 -3.25
C TYR A 53 7.04 -7.65 -2.10
N LEU A 54 6.27 -6.62 -1.73
CA LEU A 54 5.27 -6.72 -0.67
C LEU A 54 4.11 -7.65 -1.05
N ASP A 55 3.69 -7.63 -2.31
CA ASP A 55 2.59 -8.44 -2.83
C ASP A 55 2.92 -9.95 -2.79
N HIS A 56 4.17 -10.33 -3.07
CA HIS A 56 4.63 -11.72 -2.90
C HIS A 56 4.57 -12.22 -1.46
N ARG A 57 4.46 -11.32 -0.49
CA ARG A 57 4.40 -11.60 0.95
C ARG A 57 3.10 -11.08 1.57
N GLN A 58 2.05 -10.93 0.76
CA GLN A 58 0.80 -10.29 1.18
C GLN A 58 0.24 -10.90 2.46
N ASP A 59 0.34 -12.23 2.63
CA ASP A 59 -0.15 -12.95 3.81
C ASP A 59 0.48 -12.46 5.13
N ASP A 60 1.75 -12.01 5.11
CA ASP A 60 2.43 -11.45 6.29
C ASP A 60 1.85 -10.09 6.71
N TYR A 61 1.17 -9.41 5.78
CA TYR A 61 0.73 -8.03 5.93
C TYR A 61 -0.77 -7.89 6.16
N LEU A 62 -1.54 -8.97 6.03
CA LEU A 62 -2.99 -8.91 6.23
C LEU A 62 -3.34 -8.75 7.72
N ASN A 63 -4.31 -7.90 7.98
CA ASN A 63 -4.92 -7.74 9.29
C ASN A 63 -6.08 -8.74 9.44
N PRO A 64 -5.98 -9.72 10.36
CA PRO A 64 -7.03 -10.73 10.54
C PRO A 64 -8.36 -10.16 11.05
N PHE A 65 -8.35 -8.95 11.58
CA PHE A 65 -9.55 -8.28 12.09
C PHE A 65 -10.18 -7.32 11.07
N TYR A 66 -9.70 -7.32 9.83
CA TYR A 66 -10.22 -6.41 8.81
C TYR A 66 -11.68 -6.72 8.47
N GLU A 67 -12.54 -5.70 8.55
CA GLU A 67 -13.96 -5.79 8.19
C GLU A 67 -14.26 -4.91 6.97
N VAL A 68 -14.52 -5.55 5.83
CA VAL A 68 -14.89 -4.87 4.58
C VAL A 68 -16.25 -4.18 4.69
N SER A 69 -17.18 -4.76 5.46
CA SER A 69 -18.58 -4.33 5.53
C SER A 69 -18.82 -3.07 6.35
N ALA A 70 -17.90 -2.69 7.25
CA ALA A 70 -18.06 -1.51 8.11
C ALA A 70 -17.95 -0.17 7.35
N TYR A 71 -17.39 -0.19 6.12
CA TYR A 71 -17.17 1.00 5.28
C TYR A 71 -17.89 0.93 3.93
N GLN A 72 -18.66 -0.12 3.68
CA GLN A 72 -19.67 -0.14 2.61
C GLN A 72 -20.82 0.77 3.04
N CYS A 73 -20.64 2.08 2.79
CA CYS A 73 -21.71 3.05 2.92
C CYS A 73 -22.83 2.65 1.95
N LYS A 74 -23.98 2.27 2.52
CA LYS A 74 -25.37 2.22 1.99
C LYS A 74 -25.60 2.76 0.56
N GLY A 75 -24.95 2.18 -0.44
CA GLY A 75 -25.09 2.55 -1.83
C GLY A 75 -25.95 1.54 -2.57
N ASN A 76 -27.18 1.30 -2.11
CA ASN A 76 -28.22 0.54 -2.84
C ASN A 76 -29.57 0.70 -2.13
N ARG A 77 -30.33 1.77 -2.45
CA ARG A 77 -31.81 1.87 -2.41
C ARG A 77 -32.35 3.30 -2.64
N PHE A 78 -31.75 4.09 -3.52
CA PHE A 78 -32.33 5.42 -3.88
C PHE A 78 -32.41 5.70 -5.39
N TRP A 79 -32.22 4.68 -6.23
CA TRP A 79 -32.44 4.75 -7.68
C TRP A 79 -33.30 3.58 -8.17
N LEU A 80 -34.39 3.28 -7.46
CA LEU A 80 -35.45 2.36 -7.90
C LEU A 80 -36.84 2.95 -7.60
N GLU A 81 -36.99 4.26 -7.84
CA GLU A 81 -38.28 4.90 -8.15
C GLU A 81 -38.08 5.85 -9.33
#